data_AF-A0A923R2M2-F1
#
_entry.id   AF-A0A923R2M2-F1
#
_cell.length_a   1.000
_cell.length_b   1.000
_cell.length_c   1.000
_cell.angle_alpha   90.00
_cell.angle_beta   90.00
_cell.angle_gamma   90.00
#
_symmetry.space_group_name_H-M   'P 1'
#
loop_
_entity.id
_entity.type
_entity.pdbx_description
1 polymer ?
#
loop_
_entity_poly.entity_id
_entity_poly.type
_entity_poly.pdbx_seq_one_letter_code
_entity_poly.pdbx_strand_id
1 'polypeptide(L)' 'MWLEQNNTLNKTFKFKNFSEAFAFMSRVALLAEKHDHHPWWSNSYNIVEI' A
#
# COMPACT_ATOMS: atom_id res chain seq x y z
N MET A 1 -2.64 6.92 -11.17
CA MET A 1 -1.42 6.57 -11.92
C MET A 1 -0.28 6.43 -10.90
N TRP A 2 0.69 5.55 -11.09
CA TRP A 2 1.87 5.50 -10.22
C TRP A 2 2.79 6.69 -10.53
N LEU A 3 3.44 7.23 -9.51
CA LEU A 3 4.41 8.31 -9.63
C LEU A 3 5.81 7.74 -9.37
N GLU A 4 6.75 7.98 -10.28
CA GLU A 4 8.14 7.62 -10.07
C GLU A 4 8.90 8.81 -9.47
N GLN A 5 9.55 8.61 -8.33
CA GLN A 5 10.34 9.64 -7.66
C GLN A 5 11.51 8.98 -6.95
N ASN A 6 12.73 9.52 -7.09
CA ASN A 6 13.93 9.01 -6.43
C ASN A 6 14.14 7.48 -6.62
N ASN A 7 13.86 6.96 -7.82
CA ASN A 7 13.93 5.53 -8.16
C ASN A 7 12.98 4.64 -7.33
N THR A 8 11.88 5.20 -6.81
CA THR A 8 10.79 4.47 -6.18
C THR A 8 9.45 4.77 -6.86
N LEU A 9 8.53 3.81 -6.82
CA LEU A 9 7.17 3.98 -7.28
C LEU A 9 6.28 4.32 -6.10
N ASN A 10 5.52 5.41 -6.22
CA ASN A 10 4.67 5.96 -5.18
C ASN A 10 3.21 6.01 -5.66
N LYS A 11 2.26 5.70 -4.77
CA LYS A 11 0.83 5.79 -5.02
C LYS A 11 0.02 5.88 -3.73
N THR A 12 -0.93 6.81 -3.72
CA THR A 12 -1.95 6.92 -2.68
C THR A 12 -3.23 6.21 -3.10
N PHE A 13 -3.75 5.37 -2.21
CA PHE A 13 -5.04 4.70 -2.34
C PHE A 13 -6.00 5.25 -1.29
N LYS A 14 -7.24 5.58 -1.70
CA LYS A 14 -8.32 6.00 -0.80
C LYS A 14 -9.47 5.01 -0.88
N PHE A 15 -9.85 4.46 0.27
CA PHE A 15 -10.89 3.46 0.45
C PHE A 15 -12.14 4.07 1.10
N LYS A 16 -13.23 3.31 1.23
CA LYS A 16 -14.46 3.81 1.87
C LYS A 16 -14.28 4.01 3.38
N ASN A 17 -13.53 3.12 4.04
CA ASN A 17 -13.33 3.09 5.48
C ASN A 17 -12.02 2.37 5.85
N PHE A 18 -11.69 2.33 7.15
CA PHE A 18 -10.50 1.66 7.66
C PHE A 18 -10.47 0.15 7.37
N SER A 19 -11.61 -0.54 7.46
CA SER A 19 -11.67 -1.99 7.25
C SER A 19 -11.26 -2.37 5.83
N GLU A 20 -11.71 -1.61 4.83
CA GLU A 20 -11.31 -1.82 3.43
C GLU A 20 -9.82 -1.53 3.20
N ALA A 21 -9.29 -0.45 3.78
CA ALA A 21 -7.87 -0.12 3.69
C ALA A 21 -6.99 -1.21 4.30
N PHE A 22 -7.35 -1.69 5.49
CA PHE A 22 -6.61 -2.74 6.17
C PHE A 22 -6.70 -4.08 5.44
N ALA A 23 -7.86 -4.42 4.87
CA ALA A 23 -8.02 -5.62 4.05
C ALA A 23 -7.14 -5.60 2.78
N PHE A 24 -6.98 -4.43 2.16
CA PHE A 24 -6.02 -4.25 1.06
C PHE A 24 -4.58 -4.50 1.54
N MET A 25 -4.16 -3.87 2.64
CA MET A 25 -2.82 -4.04 3.19
C MET A 25 -2.54 -5.51 3.55
N SER A 26 -3.48 -6.23 4.18
CA SER A 26 -3.28 -7.64 4.52
C SER A 26 -3.01 -8.52 3.29
N ARG A 27 -3.69 -8.26 2.16
CA ARG A 27 -3.46 -9.00 0.91
C ARG A 27 -2.10 -8.68 0.29
N VAL A 28 -1.71 -7.41 0.30
CA VAL A 28 -0.40 -6.98 -0.20
C VAL A 28 0.72 -7.55 0.67
N ALA A 29 0.56 -7.62 2.00
CA ALA A 29 1.56 -8.20 2.90
C ALA A 29 1.84 -9.68 2.59
N LEU A 30 0.81 -10.47 2.31
CA LEU A 30 0.97 -11.88 1.91
C LEU A 30 1.71 -12.03 0.57
N LEU A 31 1.46 -11.12 -0.38
CA LEU A 31 2.16 -11.11 -1.66
C LEU A 31 3.62 -10.66 -1.48
N ALA A 32 3.87 -9.59 -0.72
CA ALA A 32 5.20 -9.08 -0.43
C ALA A 32 6.09 -10.16 0.18
N GLU A 33 5.56 -10.92 1.15
CA GLU A 33 6.28 -12.03 1.78
C GLU A 33 6.62 -13.15 0.79
N LYS A 34 5.65 -13.56 -0.05
CA LYS A 34 5.89 -14.57 -1.09
C LYS A 34 6.98 -14.17 -2.09
N HIS A 35 7.13 -12.86 -2.33
CA HIS A 35 8.08 -12.31 -3.28
C HIS A 35 9.40 -11.84 -2.66
N ASP A 36 9.56 -11.96 -1.34
CA ASP A 36 10.71 -11.43 -0.58
C ASP A 36 11.01 -9.96 -0.94
N HIS A 37 9.93 -9.17 -1.10
CA HIS A 37 10.02 -7.78 -1.52
C HIS A 37 8.93 -6.94 -0.86
N HIS A 38 9.34 -6.20 0.16
CA HIS A 38 8.43 -5.47 1.05
C HIS A 38 8.37 -3.99 0.68
N PRO A 39 7.16 -3.42 0.48
CA PRO A 39 7.02 -2.00 0.24
C PRO A 39 7.24 -1.22 1.55
N TRP A 40 7.63 0.05 1.42
CA TRP A 40 7.40 1.02 2.48
C TRP A 40 5.98 1.57 2.32
N TRP A 41 5.22 1.69 3.41
CA TRP A 41 3.90 2.28 3.36
C TRP A 41 3.48 2.94 4.66
N SER A 42 2.49 3.82 4.59
CA SER A 42 1.78 4.39 5.74
C SER A 42 0.28 4.19 5.57
N ASN A 43 -0.45 4.06 6.69
CA ASN A 43 -1.91 4.01 6.68
C ASN A 43 -2.49 5.03 7.66
N SER A 44 -3.38 5.88 7.15
CA SER A 44 -4.15 6.85 7.94
C SER A 44 -5.64 6.63 7.64
N TYR A 45 -6.33 5.95 8.55
CA TYR A 45 -7.73 5.55 8.41
C TYR A 45 -8.01 4.83 7.07
N ASN A 46 -8.65 5.51 6.12
CA ASN A 46 -9.02 4.95 4.81
C ASN A 46 -8.03 5.30 3.70
N ILE A 47 -6.84 5.83 4.03
CA ILE A 47 -5.79 6.20 3.07
C ILE A 47 -4.57 5.32 3.30
N VAL A 48 -4.03 4.75 2.22
CA VAL A 48 -2.76 4.01 2.21
C VAL A 48 -1.82 4.67 1.21
N GLU A 49 -0.66 5.09 1.67
CA GLU A 49 0.43 5.61 0.85
C GLU A 49 1.49 4.54 0.73
N ILE A 50 1.83 4.18 -0.50
CA ILE A 50 2.82 3.15 -0.86
C ILE A 50 3.85 3.77 -1.80
#